data_AF-A0A101LQ51-F1
#
_entry.id   AF-A0A101LQ51-F1
#
_cell.length_a   1.000
_cell.length_b   1.000
_cell.length_c   1.000
_cell.angle_alpha   90.00
_cell.angle_beta   90.00
_cell.angle_gamma   90.00
#
_symmetry.space_group_name_H-M   'P 1'
#
loop_
_entity.id
_entity.type
_entity.pdbx_description
1 polymer ?
#
loop_
_entity_poly.entity_id
_entity_poly.type
_entity_poly.pdbx_seq_one_letter_code
_entity_poly.pdbx_strand_id
1 'polypeptide(L)'
;MTVREWGLALGRLGVLVGLAAIYGALHDQLSYGIGPEYFTCLKFPQFGLLDESIAPRWRVAQVGLLAGAAAGLPLGLALSWWVQRRSGTGRSLWRGAAWVGLGAVILATLGLVLGGLALEVGSAQRVPACVQDAHGFLLAAWMHDGSYLGALAGLLAFFWRSRRQR
;
A
#
# COMPACT_ATOMS: atom_id res chain seq x y z
N MET A 1 21.81 7.68 22.33
CA MET A 1 20.39 7.36 22.50
C MET A 1 20.21 6.51 23.74
N THR A 2 19.24 6.81 24.59
CA THR A 2 18.90 6.01 25.77
C THR A 2 18.03 4.81 25.38
N VAL A 3 17.94 3.79 26.25
CA VAL A 3 17.04 2.63 26.06
C VAL A 3 15.59 3.08 25.82
N ARG A 4 15.15 4.13 26.53
CA ARG A 4 13.82 4.71 26.37
C ARG A 4 13.60 5.30 24.97
N GLU A 5 14.61 5.93 24.39
CA GLU A 5 14.53 6.51 23.04
C GLU A 5 14.43 5.44 21.96
N TRP A 6 15.18 4.34 22.11
CA TRP A 6 15.07 3.18 21.23
C TRP A 6 13.68 2.53 21.30
N GLY A 7 13.15 2.33 22.52
CA GLY A 7 11.80 1.81 22.72
C GLY A 7 10.73 2.67 22.04
N LEU A 8 10.82 4.00 22.18
CA LEU A 8 9.89 4.92 21.52
C LEU A 8 10.03 4.91 19.99
N ALA A 9 11.25 4.79 19.45
CA ALA A 9 11.49 4.72 18.01
C ALA A 9 10.90 3.43 17.41
N LEU A 10 11.16 2.28 18.04
CA LEU A 10 10.61 0.99 17.62
C LEU A 10 9.09 0.96 17.75
N GLY A 11 8.54 1.50 18.84
CA GLY A 11 7.08 1.61 19.01
C GLY A 11 6.43 2.44 17.90
N ARG A 12 7.02 3.59 17.53
CA ARG A 12 6.51 4.40 16.41
C ARG A 12 6.62 3.68 15.07
N LEU A 13 7.73 3.00 14.81
CA LEU A 13 7.87 2.18 13.60
C LEU A 13 6.81 1.10 13.54
N GLY A 14 6.56 0.40 14.66
CA GLY A 14 5.49 -0.60 14.76
C GLY A 14 4.12 -0.01 14.43
N VAL A 15 3.81 1.20 14.93
CA VAL A 15 2.56 1.88 14.56
C VAL A 15 2.51 2.24 13.08
N LEU A 16 3.60 2.73 12.47
CA LEU A 16 3.64 3.02 11.03
C LEU A 16 3.39 1.78 10.18
N VAL A 17 4.02 0.66 10.54
CA VAL A 17 3.80 -0.65 9.88
C VAL A 17 2.37 -1.14 10.08
N GLY A 18 1.84 -1.02 11.30
CA GLY A 18 0.46 -1.40 11.60
C GLY A 18 -0.57 -0.58 10.82
N LEU A 19 -0.37 0.74 10.68
CA LEU A 19 -1.21 1.60 9.86
C LEU A 19 -1.17 1.19 8.38
N ALA A 20 0.00 0.85 7.85
CA ALA A 20 0.14 0.37 6.48
C ALA A 20 -0.53 -1.00 6.28
N ALA A 21 -0.45 -1.90 7.27
CA ALA A 21 -1.14 -3.19 7.24
C ALA A 21 -2.66 -3.03 7.23
N ILE A 22 -3.21 -2.19 8.11
CA ILE A 22 -4.65 -1.91 8.17
C ILE A 22 -5.12 -1.27 6.87
N TYR A 23 -4.36 -0.29 6.34
CA TYR A 23 -4.65 0.29 5.03
C TYR A 23 -4.67 -0.78 3.94
N GLY A 24 -3.67 -1.66 3.89
CA GLY A 24 -3.61 -2.76 2.93
C GLY A 24 -4.83 -3.67 3.03
N ALA A 25 -5.23 -4.07 4.25
CA ALA A 25 -6.42 -4.90 4.45
C ALA A 25 -7.71 -4.25 3.92
N LEU A 26 -7.91 -2.95 4.19
CA LEU A 26 -9.08 -2.20 3.72
C LEU A 26 -9.04 -1.98 2.21
N HIS A 27 -7.89 -1.62 1.66
CA HIS A 27 -7.65 -1.46 0.23
C HIS A 27 -7.93 -2.77 -0.53
N ASP A 28 -7.53 -3.90 0.05
CA ASP A 28 -7.75 -5.22 -0.51
C ASP A 28 -9.24 -5.60 -0.49
N GLN A 29 -10.00 -5.25 0.55
CA GLN A 29 -11.45 -5.46 0.54
C GLN A 29 -12.16 -4.69 -0.58
N LEU A 30 -11.71 -3.46 -0.88
CA LEU A 30 -12.26 -2.63 -1.95
C LEU A 30 -11.90 -3.22 -3.31
N SER A 31 -10.62 -3.48 -3.56
CA SER A 31 -10.15 -4.04 -4.83
C SER A 31 -10.68 -5.45 -5.09
N TYR A 32 -10.93 -6.26 -4.06
CA TYR A 32 -11.62 -7.55 -4.21
C TYR A 32 -13.06 -7.38 -4.71
N GLY A 33 -13.74 -6.29 -4.36
CA GLY A 33 -15.06 -5.96 -4.90
C GLY A 33 -15.03 -5.56 -6.38
N ILE A 34 -13.87 -5.16 -6.90
CA ILE A 34 -13.67 -4.74 -8.30
C ILE A 34 -13.23 -5.92 -9.16
N GLY A 35 -12.26 -6.70 -8.68
CA GLY A 35 -11.68 -7.83 -9.40
C GLY A 35 -11.36 -8.98 -8.46
N PRO A 36 -12.33 -9.86 -8.12
CA PRO A 36 -12.09 -11.00 -7.24
C PRO A 36 -10.96 -11.91 -7.74
N GLU A 37 -10.84 -12.05 -9.06
CA GLU A 37 -9.84 -12.90 -9.70
C GLU A 37 -8.41 -12.37 -9.53
N TYR A 38 -8.24 -11.07 -9.26
CA TYR A 38 -6.93 -10.54 -8.84
C TYR A 38 -6.41 -11.24 -7.59
N PHE A 39 -7.32 -11.68 -6.71
CA PHE A 39 -6.95 -12.41 -5.52
C PHE A 39 -6.88 -13.92 -5.78
N THR A 40 -7.92 -14.52 -6.35
CA THR A 40 -7.97 -15.98 -6.50
C THR A 40 -6.93 -16.51 -7.50
N CYS A 41 -6.64 -15.76 -8.57
CA CYS A 41 -5.69 -16.18 -9.60
C CYS A 41 -4.25 -15.71 -9.37
N LEU A 42 -4.02 -14.72 -8.50
CA LEU A 42 -2.69 -14.14 -8.30
C LEU A 42 -2.31 -14.05 -6.81
N LYS A 43 -3.03 -13.27 -5.99
CA LYS A 43 -2.58 -13.01 -4.62
C LYS A 43 -2.66 -14.22 -3.69
N PHE A 44 -3.73 -15.01 -3.73
CA PHE A 44 -3.85 -16.17 -2.85
C PHE A 44 -2.73 -17.19 -3.09
N PRO A 45 -2.41 -17.59 -4.34
CA PRO A 45 -1.21 -18.40 -4.61
C PRO A 45 0.08 -17.72 -4.15
N GLN A 46 0.25 -16.42 -4.42
CA GLN A 46 1.45 -15.67 -4.04
C GLN A 46 1.71 -15.67 -2.52
N PHE A 47 0.65 -15.64 -1.71
CA PHE A 47 0.72 -15.62 -0.24
C PHE A 47 0.49 -17.00 0.40
N GLY A 48 0.30 -18.06 -0.38
CA GLY A 48 0.02 -19.41 0.12
C GLY A 48 -1.34 -19.57 0.80
N LEU A 49 -2.31 -18.70 0.52
CA LEU A 49 -3.65 -18.68 1.12
C LEU A 49 -4.65 -19.53 0.32
N LEU A 50 -4.33 -20.81 0.16
CA LEU A 50 -5.03 -21.75 -0.72
C LEU A 50 -6.19 -22.51 -0.05
N ASP A 51 -6.36 -22.38 1.27
CA ASP A 51 -7.45 -23.04 1.99
C ASP A 51 -8.80 -22.38 1.63
N GLU A 52 -9.60 -23.12 0.84
CA GLU A 52 -10.91 -22.66 0.37
C GLU A 52 -12.00 -22.73 1.45
N SER A 53 -11.77 -23.43 2.56
CA SER A 53 -12.71 -23.44 3.70
C SER A 53 -12.80 -22.08 4.40
N ILE A 54 -11.75 -21.25 4.25
CA ILE A 54 -11.74 -19.87 4.75
C ILE A 54 -12.43 -18.96 3.73
N ALA A 55 -13.43 -18.21 4.20
CA ALA A 55 -14.16 -17.28 3.35
C ALA A 55 -13.20 -16.30 2.63
N PRO A 56 -13.39 -16.03 1.32
CA PRO A 56 -12.44 -15.26 0.52
C PRO A 56 -12.07 -13.91 1.11
N ARG A 57 -13.06 -13.17 1.66
CA ARG A 57 -12.80 -11.85 2.27
C ARG A 57 -11.85 -11.89 3.46
N TRP A 58 -11.82 -12.98 4.23
CA TRP A 58 -10.82 -13.15 5.30
C TRP A 58 -9.43 -13.39 4.74
N ARG A 59 -9.30 -14.16 3.66
CA ARG A 59 -8.02 -14.34 2.95
C ARG A 59 -7.53 -13.05 2.31
N VAL A 60 -8.43 -12.26 1.71
CA VAL A 60 -8.15 -10.92 1.17
C VAL A 60 -7.61 -9.99 2.26
N ALA A 61 -8.23 -9.96 3.45
CA ALA A 61 -7.74 -9.17 4.56
C ALA A 61 -6.34 -9.62 5.01
N GLN A 62 -6.05 -10.93 5.02
CA GLN A 62 -4.73 -11.46 5.33
C GLN A 62 -3.67 -11.03 4.30
N VAL A 63 -3.98 -11.10 2.99
CA VAL A 63 -3.11 -10.56 1.94
C VAL A 63 -2.78 -9.09 2.24
N GLY A 64 -3.81 -8.27 2.48
CA GLY A 64 -3.63 -6.84 2.68
C GLY A 64 -2.84 -6.50 3.95
N LEU A 65 -3.04 -7.25 5.04
CA LEU A 65 -2.23 -7.11 6.26
C LEU A 65 -0.76 -7.42 5.99
N LEU A 66 -0.46 -8.54 5.33
CA LEU A 66 0.89 -8.99 5.06
C LEU A 66 1.60 -8.08 4.05
N ALA A 67 0.95 -7.79 2.92
CA ALA A 67 1.47 -6.91 1.88
C ALA A 67 1.65 -5.47 2.38
N GLY A 68 0.65 -4.96 3.12
CA GLY A 68 0.69 -3.63 3.73
C GLY A 68 1.78 -3.50 4.78
N ALA A 69 1.96 -4.51 5.65
CA ALA A 69 3.06 -4.53 6.62
C ALA A 69 4.43 -4.59 5.92
N ALA A 70 4.57 -5.45 4.91
CA ALA A 70 5.80 -5.62 4.14
C ALA A 70 6.21 -4.31 3.44
N ALA A 71 5.25 -3.56 2.87
CA ALA A 71 5.52 -2.26 2.26
C ALA A 71 5.72 -1.14 3.29
N GLY A 72 4.98 -1.18 4.40
CA GLY A 72 5.06 -0.20 5.48
C GLY A 72 6.40 -0.17 6.19
N LEU A 73 7.09 -1.32 6.31
CA LEU A 73 8.40 -1.41 6.97
C LEU A 73 9.49 -0.55 6.30
N PRO A 74 9.82 -0.71 5.00
CA PRO A 74 10.84 0.12 4.36
C PRO A 74 10.44 1.60 4.31
N LEU A 75 9.16 1.92 4.06
CA LEU A 75 8.68 3.30 4.07
C LEU A 75 8.77 3.95 5.45
N GLY A 76 8.38 3.22 6.50
CA GLY A 76 8.45 3.65 7.88
C GLY A 76 9.89 3.86 8.36
N LEU A 77 10.81 2.97 7.96
CA LEU A 77 12.25 3.12 8.21
C LEU A 77 12.81 4.36 7.53
N ALA A 78 12.53 4.54 6.22
CA ALA A 78 13.00 5.70 5.46
C ALA A 78 12.49 7.02 6.04
N LEU A 79 11.20 7.07 6.39
CA LEU A 79 10.59 8.23 7.02
C LEU A 79 11.19 8.53 8.41
N SER A 80 11.33 7.50 9.25
CA SER A 80 11.91 7.63 10.58
C SER A 80 13.36 8.11 10.53
N TRP A 81 14.16 7.56 9.63
CA TRP A 81 15.53 7.98 9.39
C TRP A 81 15.60 9.45 8.95
N TRP A 82 14.76 9.85 7.99
CA TRP A 82 14.74 11.21 7.48
C TRP A 82 14.39 12.25 8.56
N VAL A 83 13.36 11.97 9.36
CA VAL A 83 12.93 12.85 10.45
C VAL A 83 14.04 12.99 11.50
N GLN A 84 14.71 11.88 11.87
CA GLN A 84 15.83 11.90 12.80
C GLN A 84 17.01 12.73 12.26
N ARG A 85 17.42 12.51 11.00
CA ARG A 85 18.50 13.27 10.34
C ARG A 85 18.21 14.77 10.28
N ARG A 86 16.93 15.16 10.26
CA ARG A 86 16.49 16.55 10.22
C ARG A 86 16.28 17.16 11.61
N SER A 87 16.55 16.43 12.69
CA SER A 87 16.19 16.82 14.06
C SER A 87 14.70 17.14 14.21
N GLY A 88 13.86 16.47 13.41
CA GLY A 88 12.43 16.68 13.38
C GLY A 88 11.73 16.03 14.58
N THR A 89 10.57 16.56 14.93
CA THR A 89 9.76 16.06 16.05
C THR A 89 8.84 14.91 15.62
N GLY A 90 8.21 14.24 16.59
CA GLY A 90 7.16 13.25 16.30
C GLY A 90 6.01 13.80 15.44
N ARG A 91 5.72 15.10 15.52
CA ARG A 91 4.75 15.76 14.62
C ARG A 91 5.19 15.70 13.16
N SER A 92 6.48 15.80 12.89
CA SER A 92 7.05 15.68 11.53
C SER A 92 6.87 14.25 11.00
N LEU A 93 7.07 13.24 11.87
CA LEU A 93 6.85 11.83 11.54
C LEU A 93 5.40 11.58 11.11
N TRP A 94 4.43 12.00 11.94
CA TRP A 94 3.01 11.79 11.63
C TRP A 94 2.54 12.59 10.41
N ARG A 95 3.08 13.80 10.20
CA ARG A 95 2.86 14.53 8.94
C ARG A 95 3.38 13.73 7.76
N GLY A 96 4.60 13.21 7.81
CA GLY A 96 5.15 12.37 6.74
C GLY A 96 4.30 11.12 6.48
N ALA A 97 3.84 10.44 7.53
CA ALA A 97 2.95 9.29 7.41
C ALA A 97 1.62 9.67 6.73
N ALA A 98 1.06 10.84 7.06
CA ALA A 98 -0.14 11.36 6.39
C ALA A 98 0.11 11.66 4.90
N TRP A 99 1.28 12.18 4.53
CA TRP A 99 1.65 12.39 3.12
C TRP A 99 1.76 11.07 2.36
N VAL A 100 2.36 10.04 2.97
CA VAL A 100 2.45 8.69 2.40
C VAL A 100 1.05 8.10 2.19
N GLY A 101 0.21 8.10 3.23
CA GLY A 101 -1.14 7.55 3.16
C GLY A 101 -2.03 8.29 2.15
N LEU A 102 -1.97 9.62 2.14
CA LEU A 102 -2.71 10.44 1.17
C LEU A 102 -2.25 10.16 -0.27
N GLY A 103 -0.94 10.07 -0.49
CA GLY A 103 -0.38 9.71 -1.79
C GLY A 103 -0.89 8.34 -2.25
N ALA A 104 -0.87 7.34 -1.38
CA ALA A 104 -1.37 5.99 -1.65
C ALA A 104 -2.84 6.00 -2.08
N VAL A 105 -3.72 6.67 -1.32
CA VAL A 105 -5.16 6.76 -1.64
C VAL A 105 -5.41 7.49 -2.96
N ILE A 106 -4.77 8.64 -3.16
CA ILE A 106 -4.97 9.44 -4.38
C ILE A 106 -4.52 8.65 -5.61
N LEU A 107 -3.31 8.09 -5.60
CA LEU A 107 -2.78 7.40 -6.77
C LEU A 107 -3.42 6.01 -6.95
N ALA A 108 -3.91 5.36 -5.91
CA ALA A 108 -4.77 4.18 -6.07
C ALA A 108 -6.04 4.51 -6.87
N THR A 109 -6.70 5.62 -6.51
CA THR A 109 -7.91 6.09 -7.18
C THR A 109 -7.61 6.52 -8.62
N LEU A 110 -6.52 7.25 -8.84
CA LEU A 110 -6.07 7.61 -10.19
C LEU A 110 -5.69 6.37 -11.01
N GLY A 111 -5.03 5.39 -10.40
CA GLY A 111 -4.69 4.12 -11.03
C GLY A 111 -5.95 3.39 -11.52
N LEU A 112 -6.98 3.32 -10.69
CA LEU A 112 -8.27 2.75 -11.07
C LEU A 112 -8.91 3.48 -12.27
N VAL A 113 -8.95 4.82 -12.24
CA VAL A 113 -9.53 5.63 -13.32
C VAL A 113 -8.72 5.49 -14.62
N LEU A 114 -7.40 5.62 -14.55
CA LEU A 114 -6.51 5.50 -15.70
C LEU A 114 -6.52 4.08 -16.27
N GLY A 115 -6.61 3.06 -15.42
CA GLY A 115 -6.77 1.67 -15.82
C GLY A 115 -8.05 1.46 -16.62
N GLY A 116 -9.18 2.01 -16.16
CA GLY A 116 -10.44 1.97 -16.90
C GLY A 116 -10.33 2.60 -18.29
N LEU A 117 -9.80 3.82 -18.35
CA LEU A 117 -9.58 4.51 -19.63
C LEU A 117 -8.63 3.74 -20.56
N ALA A 118 -7.56 3.14 -20.01
CA ALA A 118 -6.60 2.36 -20.78
C ALA A 118 -7.21 1.08 -21.37
N LEU A 119 -8.11 0.42 -20.63
CA LEU A 119 -8.80 -0.78 -21.10
C LEU A 119 -9.85 -0.44 -22.17
N GLU A 120 -10.54 0.70 -22.04
CA GLU A 120 -11.48 1.20 -23.07
C GLU A 120 -10.81 1.46 -24.42
N VAL A 121 -9.56 1.95 -24.43
CA VAL A 121 -8.79 2.18 -25.66
C VAL A 121 -8.09 0.92 -26.19
N GLY A 122 -8.39 -0.26 -25.64
CA GLY A 122 -7.91 -1.55 -26.14
C GLY A 122 -6.50 -1.93 -25.67
N SER A 123 -6.03 -1.43 -24.53
CA SER A 123 -4.75 -1.87 -23.96
C SER A 123 -4.78 -3.36 -23.62
N ALA A 124 -4.09 -4.18 -24.43
CA ALA A 124 -3.99 -5.61 -24.19
C ALA A 124 -2.85 -5.90 -23.20
N GLN A 125 -3.20 -6.05 -21.91
CA GLN A 125 -2.29 -6.60 -20.90
C GLN A 125 -2.56 -8.09 -20.71
N ARG A 126 -1.49 -8.87 -20.57
CA ARG A 126 -1.59 -10.31 -20.34
C ARG A 126 -2.09 -10.57 -18.91
N VAL A 127 -3.11 -11.42 -18.80
CA VAL A 127 -3.64 -11.91 -17.52
C VAL A 127 -3.35 -13.41 -17.37
N PRO A 128 -3.28 -13.95 -16.14
CA PRO A 128 -3.17 -15.38 -15.91
C PRO A 128 -4.29 -16.19 -16.59
N ALA A 129 -4.01 -17.43 -17.00
CA ALA A 129 -4.97 -18.26 -17.75
C ALA A 129 -6.26 -18.60 -16.98
N CYS A 130 -6.25 -18.55 -15.65
CA CYS A 130 -7.45 -18.78 -14.84
C CYS A 130 -8.41 -17.57 -14.81
N VAL A 131 -7.95 -16.38 -15.23
CA VAL A 131 -8.75 -15.15 -15.23
C VAL A 131 -9.80 -15.21 -16.34
N GLN A 132 -11.07 -15.11 -15.97
CA GLN A 132 -12.22 -15.02 -16.88
C GLN A 132 -12.65 -13.55 -17.06
N ASP A 133 -12.56 -12.74 -16.01
CA ASP A 133 -12.82 -11.30 -16.05
C ASP A 133 -11.50 -10.53 -16.06
N ALA A 134 -10.90 -10.41 -17.25
CA ALA A 134 -9.68 -9.66 -17.47
C ALA A 134 -9.84 -8.18 -17.09
N HIS A 135 -11.03 -7.61 -17.29
CA HIS A 135 -11.28 -6.20 -17.02
C HIS A 135 -11.22 -5.92 -15.51
N GLY A 136 -11.98 -6.66 -14.70
CA GLY A 136 -11.96 -6.54 -13.24
C GLY A 136 -10.57 -6.84 -12.65
N PHE A 137 -9.90 -7.88 -13.16
CA PHE A 137 -8.53 -8.23 -12.76
C PHE A 137 -7.56 -7.06 -12.97
N LEU A 138 -7.56 -6.47 -14.17
CA LEU A 138 -6.64 -5.40 -14.53
C LEU A 138 -6.97 -4.11 -13.76
N LEU A 139 -8.25 -3.77 -13.57
CA LEU A 139 -8.62 -2.62 -12.74
C LEU A 139 -8.10 -2.73 -11.30
N ALA A 140 -8.24 -3.91 -10.68
CA ALA A 140 -7.67 -4.16 -9.36
C ALA A 140 -6.13 -4.05 -9.38
N ALA A 141 -5.47 -4.57 -10.41
CA ALA A 141 -4.02 -4.45 -10.57
C ALA A 141 -3.55 -2.98 -10.66
N TRP A 142 -4.19 -2.19 -11.52
CA TRP A 142 -3.88 -0.76 -11.69
C TRP A 142 -4.12 0.05 -10.41
N MET A 143 -5.18 -0.27 -9.66
CA MET A 143 -5.45 0.34 -8.37
C MET A 143 -4.34 0.03 -7.34
N HIS A 144 -3.84 -1.21 -7.32
CA HIS A 144 -2.73 -1.63 -6.44
C HIS A 144 -1.41 -0.94 -6.82
N ASP A 145 -1.05 -0.95 -8.10
CA ASP A 145 0.18 -0.29 -8.59
C ASP A 145 0.15 1.21 -8.29
N GLY A 146 -1.00 1.85 -8.52
CA GLY A 146 -1.24 3.24 -8.14
C GLY A 146 -1.02 3.49 -6.64
N SER A 147 -1.53 2.60 -5.77
CA SER A 147 -1.36 2.69 -4.32
C SER A 147 0.11 2.67 -3.89
N TYR A 148 0.90 1.73 -4.44
CA TYR A 148 2.33 1.62 -4.14
C TYR A 148 3.13 2.83 -4.63
N LEU A 149 2.89 3.27 -5.87
CA LEU A 149 3.50 4.48 -6.43
C LEU A 149 3.11 5.72 -5.61
N GLY A 150 1.86 5.80 -5.18
CA GLY A 150 1.32 6.84 -4.32
C GLY A 150 2.02 6.95 -2.98
N ALA A 151 2.21 5.83 -2.30
CA ALA A 151 2.91 5.79 -1.02
C ALA A 151 4.35 6.33 -1.16
N LEU A 152 5.06 5.92 -2.22
CA LEU A 152 6.41 6.39 -2.52
C LEU A 152 6.42 7.87 -2.89
N ALA A 153 5.52 8.32 -3.76
CA ALA A 153 5.41 9.72 -4.18
C ALA A 153 5.11 10.63 -2.98
N GLY A 154 4.22 10.21 -2.08
CA GLY A 154 3.91 10.92 -0.84
C GLY A 154 5.14 11.08 0.06
N LEU A 155 5.94 10.01 0.22
CA LEU A 155 7.20 10.05 0.96
C LEU A 155 8.19 11.07 0.35
N LEU A 156 8.39 10.99 -0.96
CA LEU A 156 9.31 11.87 -1.69
C LEU A 156 8.85 13.34 -1.66
N ALA A 157 7.55 13.60 -1.79
CA ALA A 157 6.96 14.92 -1.68
C ALA A 157 7.16 15.50 -0.27
N PHE A 158 6.97 14.70 0.77
CA PHE A 158 7.27 15.10 2.14
C PHE A 158 8.76 15.41 2.33
N PHE A 159 9.66 14.58 1.80
CA PHE A 159 11.11 14.84 1.84
C PHE A 159 11.48 16.13 1.14
N TRP A 160 10.91 16.39 -0.04
CA TRP A 160 11.14 17.63 -0.77
C TRP A 160 10.61 18.85 -0.03
N ARG A 161 9.36 18.82 0.47
CA ARG A 161 8.77 19.92 1.23
C ARG A 161 9.55 20.21 2.52
N SER A 162 9.91 19.17 3.27
CA SER A 162 10.66 19.30 4.51
C SER A 162 12.12 19.76 4.30
N ARG A 163 12.64 19.75 3.07
CA ARG A 163 13.92 20.41 2.73
C ARG A 163 13.79 21.93 2.64
N ARG A 164 12.64 22.42 2.17
CA ARG A 164 12.41 23.85 1.89
C ARG A 164 11.92 24.66 3.10
N GLN A 165 11.61 24.02 4.22
CA GLN A 165 11.12 24.66 5.44
C GLN A 165 12.21 24.93 6.49
N ARG A 166 13.48 24.92 6.06
CA ARG A 166 14.64 25.43 6.81
C ARG A 166 15.08 26.73 6.16
#